data_AF-A0A662VQJ1-F1
#
_entry.id   AF-A0A662VQJ1-F1
#
_cell.length_a   1.000
_cell.length_b   1.000
_cell.length_c   1.000
_cell.angle_alpha   90.00
_cell.angle_beta   90.00
_cell.angle_gamma   90.00
#
_symmetry.space_group_name_H-M   'P 1'
#
loop_
_entity.id
_entity.type
_entity.pdbx_description
1 polymer ?
#
loop_
_entity_poly.entity_id
_entity_poly.type
_entity_poly.pdbx_seq_one_letter_code
_entity_poly.pdbx_strand_id
1 'polypeptide(L)'
;MFILFATNSWDAPVFLFITILAFIYRYKSIRDKNELLKGGVIVFVSILSILALYSTMETPSARPFLTGERTDIWQFILFFGILIFLDYLYFKDSFEEGFKGSISYRLGLVSVVAGIVGFFVSPIMLLIVPLLVLSFRKYLKGDFGSMLILSASLLILACEFVAIESRLNTFFKFYLASWVLLSIPAAVVVVEALKSEDKMNKMNKTRYFVIALLILSFVYPLIATPMKYHKAEFSLDSSRFIKEISIDDYNAIQFLKGKRGIIIESAEGCYSYEGRVSAFTANPTLVAWSCHEVQWRANPEELAKRMAEVRAIYKSKDCEVIREIVKRYNVSYIFLGYQERKDYGVSSLRCFKEVYRSGKTIVYTTR
;
A
#
# COMPACT_ATOMS: atom_id res chain seq x y z
N MET A 1 -4.18 -15.08 -15.05
CA MET A 1 -3.86 -13.70 -15.45
C MET A 1 -5.10 -12.82 -15.58
N PHE A 2 -6.10 -13.17 -16.40
CA PHE A 2 -7.34 -12.36 -16.49
C PHE A 2 -8.03 -12.15 -15.14
N ILE A 3 -8.28 -13.22 -14.38
CA ILE A 3 -8.91 -13.14 -13.06
C ILE A 3 -8.11 -12.22 -12.13
N LEU A 4 -6.78 -12.34 -12.14
CA LEU A 4 -5.89 -11.50 -11.34
C LEU A 4 -6.03 -10.02 -11.71
N PHE A 5 -6.06 -9.70 -13.00
CA PHE A 5 -6.30 -8.33 -13.47
C PHE A 5 -7.67 -7.80 -13.04
N ALA A 6 -8.71 -8.64 -13.15
CA ALA A 6 -10.09 -8.26 -12.79
C ALA A 6 -10.25 -8.02 -11.28
N THR A 7 -9.51 -8.74 -10.43
CA THR A 7 -9.53 -8.52 -8.97
C THR A 7 -8.60 -7.39 -8.53
N ASN A 8 -7.44 -7.28 -9.17
CA ASN A 8 -6.44 -6.25 -8.90
C ASN A 8 -5.56 -6.02 -10.14
N SER A 9 -5.76 -4.88 -10.80
CA SER A 9 -5.06 -4.56 -12.05
C SER A 9 -3.54 -4.53 -11.92
N TRP A 10 -3.00 -4.36 -10.71
CA TRP A 10 -1.56 -4.32 -10.46
C TRP A 10 -0.90 -5.69 -10.31
N ASP A 11 -1.68 -6.74 -10.11
CA ASP A 11 -1.18 -8.12 -10.12
C ASP A 11 -0.79 -8.51 -11.55
N ALA A 12 -1.52 -8.03 -12.56
CA ALA A 12 -1.28 -8.37 -13.95
C ALA A 12 0.17 -8.14 -14.44
N PRO A 13 0.79 -6.95 -14.29
CA PRO A 13 2.17 -6.75 -14.73
C PRO A 13 3.16 -7.64 -13.96
N VAL A 14 2.97 -7.82 -12.65
CA VAL A 14 3.83 -8.65 -11.80
C VAL A 14 3.78 -10.11 -12.25
N PHE A 15 2.58 -10.68 -12.35
CA PHE A 15 2.42 -12.09 -12.74
C PHE A 15 2.76 -12.33 -14.21
N LEU A 16 2.56 -11.34 -15.10
CA LEU A 16 2.96 -11.46 -16.50
C LEU A 16 4.47 -11.58 -16.60
N PHE A 17 5.17 -10.71 -15.89
CA PHE A 17 6.62 -10.72 -15.80
C PHE A 17 7.17 -12.04 -15.22
N ILE A 18 6.61 -12.53 -14.12
CA ILE A 18 7.00 -13.83 -13.54
C ILE A 18 6.70 -14.97 -14.51
N THR A 19 5.56 -14.94 -15.22
CA THR A 19 5.20 -15.96 -16.20
C THR A 19 6.19 -15.97 -17.36
N ILE A 20 6.66 -14.82 -17.83
CA ILE A 20 7.70 -14.71 -18.87
C ILE A 20 9.02 -15.33 -18.38
N LEU A 21 9.43 -15.04 -17.14
CA LEU A 21 10.64 -15.65 -16.56
C LEU A 21 10.49 -17.17 -16.41
N ALA A 22 9.34 -17.65 -15.93
CA ALA A 22 9.04 -19.08 -15.84
C ALA A 22 9.02 -19.77 -17.21
N PHE A 23 8.53 -19.07 -18.24
CA PHE A 23 8.57 -19.56 -19.62
C PHE A 23 10.01 -19.69 -20.13
N ILE A 24 10.85 -18.67 -19.94
CA ILE A 24 12.28 -18.71 -20.33
C ILE A 24 13.02 -19.83 -19.58
N TYR A 25 12.72 -20.01 -18.29
CA TYR A 25 13.24 -21.10 -17.47
C TYR A 25 12.87 -22.48 -18.06
N ARG A 26 11.58 -22.71 -18.34
CA ARG A 26 11.08 -23.98 -18.89
C ARG A 26 11.63 -24.24 -20.30
N TYR A 27 11.75 -23.21 -21.12
CA TYR A 27 12.37 -23.29 -22.46
C TYR A 27 13.79 -23.86 -22.41
N LYS A 28 14.59 -23.40 -21.44
CA LYS A 28 15.97 -23.88 -21.28
C LYS A 28 16.04 -25.29 -20.67
N SER A 29 15.17 -25.61 -19.71
CA SER A 29 15.23 -26.85 -18.94
C SER A 29 14.66 -28.06 -19.67
N ILE A 30 13.46 -27.94 -20.25
CA ILE A 30 12.69 -29.11 -20.73
C ILE A 30 12.82 -29.27 -22.25
N ARG A 31 12.96 -28.16 -22.99
CA ARG A 31 12.95 -28.12 -24.47
C ARG A 31 11.74 -28.81 -25.13
N ASP A 32 10.69 -29.11 -24.38
CA ASP A 32 9.44 -29.67 -24.92
C ASP A 32 8.62 -28.58 -25.58
N LYS A 33 8.48 -28.70 -26.91
CA LYS A 33 7.73 -27.76 -27.75
C LYS A 33 6.25 -27.69 -27.36
N ASN A 34 5.66 -28.77 -26.86
CA ASN A 34 4.23 -28.80 -26.51
C ASN A 34 3.94 -27.99 -25.25
N GLU A 35 4.78 -28.10 -24.22
CA GLU A 35 4.67 -27.30 -23.00
C GLU A 35 4.89 -25.81 -23.28
N LEU A 36 5.83 -25.49 -24.18
CA LEU A 36 6.07 -24.11 -24.62
C LEU A 36 4.87 -23.54 -25.40
N LEU A 37 4.27 -24.33 -26.28
CA LEU A 37 3.07 -23.92 -27.00
C LEU A 37 1.92 -23.63 -26.04
N LYS A 38 1.66 -24.52 -25.06
CA LYS A 38 0.63 -24.30 -24.03
C LYS A 38 0.89 -23.01 -23.24
N GLY A 39 2.13 -22.79 -22.79
CA GLY A 39 2.51 -21.57 -22.06
C GLY A 39 2.29 -20.31 -22.89
N GLY A 40 2.69 -20.32 -24.16
CA GLY A 40 2.47 -19.21 -25.09
C GLY A 40 0.99 -18.92 -25.33
N VAL A 41 0.17 -19.97 -25.51
CA VAL A 41 -1.29 -19.83 -25.65
C VAL A 41 -1.90 -19.23 -24.39
N ILE A 42 -1.50 -19.68 -23.20
CA ILE A 42 -2.00 -19.14 -21.93
C ILE A 42 -1.68 -17.64 -21.81
N VAL A 43 -0.43 -17.23 -22.10
CA VAL A 43 -0.03 -15.81 -22.06
C VAL A 43 -0.81 -15.00 -23.09
N PHE A 44 -0.93 -15.50 -24.32
CA PHE A 44 -1.64 -14.81 -25.40
C PHE A 44 -3.13 -14.61 -25.08
N VAL A 45 -3.85 -15.68 -24.72
CA VAL A 45 -5.27 -15.62 -24.34
C VAL A 45 -5.48 -14.70 -23.14
N SER A 46 -4.54 -14.71 -22.20
CA SER A 46 -4.58 -13.82 -21.04
C SER A 46 -4.44 -12.35 -21.42
N ILE A 47 -3.47 -12.00 -22.26
CA ILE A 47 -3.26 -10.62 -22.74
C ILE A 47 -4.51 -10.16 -23.51
N LEU A 48 -5.03 -11.00 -24.40
CA LEU A 48 -6.22 -10.67 -25.19
C LEU A 48 -7.45 -10.41 -24.29
N SER A 49 -7.64 -11.23 -23.25
CA SER A 49 -8.73 -11.05 -22.28
C SER A 49 -8.58 -9.77 -21.45
N ILE A 50 -7.34 -9.42 -21.05
CA ILE A 50 -7.05 -8.18 -20.33
C ILE A 50 -7.35 -6.97 -21.22
N LEU A 51 -6.89 -6.99 -22.48
CA LEU A 51 -7.15 -5.91 -23.44
C LEU A 51 -8.64 -5.74 -23.72
N ALA A 52 -9.38 -6.84 -23.86
CA ALA A 52 -10.83 -6.80 -24.05
C ALA A 52 -11.54 -6.14 -22.85
N LEU A 53 -11.22 -6.53 -21.62
CA LEU A 53 -11.81 -5.90 -20.43
C LEU A 53 -11.41 -4.43 -20.31
N TYR A 54 -10.13 -4.12 -20.51
CA TYR A 54 -9.64 -2.74 -20.46
C TYR A 54 -10.35 -1.84 -21.48
N SER A 55 -10.69 -2.36 -22.66
CA SER A 55 -11.43 -1.61 -23.69
C SER A 55 -12.85 -1.22 -23.28
N THR A 56 -13.42 -1.86 -22.25
CA THR A 56 -14.77 -1.58 -21.74
C THR A 56 -14.79 -0.61 -20.55
N MET A 57 -13.62 -0.23 -20.03
CA MET A 57 -13.52 0.57 -18.81
C MET A 57 -13.33 2.06 -19.09
N GLU A 58 -14.13 2.90 -18.42
CA GLU A 58 -13.85 4.34 -18.29
C GLU A 58 -12.87 4.57 -17.14
N THR A 59 -11.58 4.27 -17.36
CA THR A 59 -10.57 4.48 -16.33
C THR A 59 -9.89 5.84 -16.45
N PRO A 60 -9.83 6.66 -15.37
CA PRO A 60 -8.83 7.71 -15.26
C PRO A 60 -7.46 7.06 -15.42
N SER A 61 -6.78 7.32 -16.55
CA SER A 61 -5.56 6.58 -16.88
C SER A 61 -4.47 6.93 -15.86
N ALA A 62 -4.12 6.01 -14.97
CA ALA A 62 -2.89 6.07 -14.20
C ALA A 62 -1.71 5.95 -15.18
N ARG A 63 -0.94 7.03 -15.37
CA ARG A 63 0.16 7.05 -16.34
C ARG A 63 1.50 6.74 -15.68
N PRO A 64 2.35 5.94 -16.32
CA PRO A 64 3.73 5.80 -15.89
C PRO A 64 4.50 7.10 -16.14
N PHE A 65 5.41 7.44 -15.24
CA PHE A 65 6.33 8.55 -15.36
C PHE A 65 7.68 8.19 -14.72
N LEU A 66 8.74 8.88 -15.14
CA LEU A 66 10.06 8.73 -14.56
C LEU A 66 10.17 9.54 -13.27
N THR A 67 10.70 8.94 -12.23
CA THR A 67 10.92 9.61 -10.94
C THR A 67 12.41 9.87 -10.68
N GLY A 68 12.71 11.01 -10.08
CA GLY A 68 14.05 11.36 -9.57
C GLY A 68 14.26 10.99 -8.11
N GLU A 69 13.21 10.64 -7.38
CA GLU A 69 13.32 10.26 -5.97
C GLU A 69 13.93 8.87 -5.81
N ARG A 70 14.77 8.70 -4.78
CA ARG A 70 15.48 7.45 -4.49
C ARG A 70 15.16 6.97 -3.08
N THR A 71 15.16 5.66 -2.90
CA THR A 71 14.86 5.06 -1.60
C THR A 71 16.05 5.22 -0.66
N ASP A 72 15.79 5.69 0.56
CA ASP A 72 16.80 5.74 1.61
C ASP A 72 17.21 4.31 2.02
N ILE A 73 18.52 4.09 2.16
CA ILE A 73 19.06 2.76 2.43
C ILE A 73 18.65 2.23 3.81
N TRP A 74 18.51 3.09 4.81
CA TRP A 74 18.15 2.67 6.16
C TRP A 74 16.68 2.29 6.26
N GLN A 75 15.81 3.08 5.63
CA GLN A 75 14.39 2.72 5.48
C GLN A 75 14.23 1.41 4.69
N PHE A 76 15.03 1.21 3.65
CA PHE A 76 15.04 -0.03 2.90
C PHE A 76 15.47 -1.22 3.75
N ILE A 77 16.56 -1.11 4.51
CA ILE A 77 17.04 -2.17 5.41
C ILE A 77 16.00 -2.45 6.51
N LEU A 78 15.33 -1.41 7.03
CA LEU A 78 14.29 -1.59 8.04
C LEU A 78 13.11 -2.42 7.51
N PHE A 79 12.76 -2.29 6.22
CA PHE A 79 11.65 -3.01 5.61
C PHE A 79 12.05 -4.38 5.04
N PHE A 80 13.16 -4.46 4.30
CA PHE A 80 13.59 -5.65 3.56
C PHE A 80 14.78 -6.39 4.19
N GLY A 81 15.48 -5.80 5.16
CA GLY A 81 16.80 -6.25 5.60
C GLY A 81 16.84 -7.73 5.97
N ILE A 82 15.89 -8.21 6.78
CA ILE A 82 15.83 -9.63 7.18
C ILE A 82 15.73 -10.55 5.97
N LEU A 83 14.81 -10.26 5.03
CA LEU A 83 14.65 -11.08 3.82
C LEU A 83 15.91 -11.02 2.96
N ILE A 84 16.43 -9.82 2.69
CA ILE A 84 17.64 -9.64 1.87
C ILE A 84 18.84 -10.39 2.46
N PHE A 85 19.04 -10.34 3.78
CA PHE A 85 20.12 -11.10 4.42
C PHE A 85 19.92 -12.61 4.31
N LEU A 86 18.68 -13.11 4.46
CA LEU A 86 18.39 -14.53 4.24
C LEU A 86 18.59 -14.94 2.77
N ASP A 87 18.21 -14.09 1.82
CA ASP A 87 18.43 -14.33 0.39
C ASP A 87 19.90 -14.26 0.00
N TYR A 88 20.73 -13.46 0.68
CA TYR A 88 22.19 -13.55 0.52
C TYR A 88 22.74 -14.89 1.00
N LEU A 89 22.21 -15.45 2.10
CA LEU A 89 22.60 -16.78 2.58
C LEU A 89 22.15 -17.90 1.64
N TYR A 90 21.09 -17.71 0.85
CA TYR A 90 20.67 -18.63 -0.21
C TYR A 90 21.77 -18.85 -1.28
N PHE A 91 22.68 -17.87 -1.42
CA PHE A 91 23.84 -17.95 -2.30
C PHE A 91 25.15 -18.28 -1.59
N LYS A 92 25.15 -18.67 -0.30
CA LYS A 92 26.37 -18.96 0.47
C LYS A 92 27.30 -19.96 -0.24
N ASP A 93 26.75 -21.02 -0.83
CA ASP A 93 27.53 -22.06 -1.50
C ASP A 93 28.24 -21.50 -2.74
N SER A 94 27.66 -20.49 -3.39
CA SER A 94 28.27 -19.81 -4.54
C SER A 94 29.52 -19.00 -4.14
N PHE A 95 29.65 -18.64 -2.86
CA PHE A 95 30.84 -18.03 -2.29
C PHE A 95 31.82 -19.09 -1.77
N GLU A 96 31.34 -20.19 -1.19
CA GLU A 96 32.17 -21.27 -0.62
C GLU A 96 32.82 -22.16 -1.69
N GLU A 97 32.11 -22.51 -2.77
CA GLU A 97 32.67 -23.22 -3.94
C GLU A 97 33.72 -22.37 -4.70
N GLY A 98 33.83 -21.08 -4.38
CA GLY A 98 34.61 -20.07 -5.08
C GLY A 98 36.01 -19.82 -4.55
N PHE A 99 36.75 -20.83 -4.05
CA PHE A 99 38.15 -20.63 -3.64
C PHE A 99 39.01 -20.16 -4.85
N LYS A 100 39.52 -18.92 -4.74
CA LYS A 100 40.43 -18.17 -5.64
C LYS A 100 40.60 -18.71 -7.08
N GLY A 101 39.75 -18.25 -8.00
CA GLY A 101 40.02 -18.36 -9.45
C GLY A 101 38.80 -18.63 -10.33
N SER A 102 37.71 -19.16 -9.75
CA SER A 102 36.49 -19.48 -10.49
C SER A 102 35.75 -18.23 -10.97
N ILE A 103 35.09 -18.34 -12.13
CA ILE A 103 34.25 -17.28 -12.72
C ILE A 103 33.13 -16.83 -11.78
N SER A 104 32.68 -17.71 -10.87
CA SER A 104 31.68 -17.38 -9.82
C SER A 104 32.16 -16.26 -8.90
N TYR A 105 33.40 -16.37 -8.41
CA TYR A 105 33.99 -15.41 -7.47
C TYR A 105 34.20 -14.05 -8.14
N ARG A 106 34.72 -14.05 -9.38
CA ARG A 106 34.91 -12.82 -10.16
C ARG A 106 33.59 -12.10 -10.42
N LEU A 107 32.53 -12.83 -10.78
CA LEU A 107 31.20 -12.25 -10.97
C LEU A 107 30.62 -11.69 -9.67
N GLY A 108 30.80 -12.37 -8.54
CA GLY A 108 30.42 -11.85 -7.23
C GLY A 108 31.12 -10.52 -6.93
N LEU A 109 32.45 -10.45 -7.11
CA LEU A 109 33.22 -9.23 -6.88
C LEU A 109 32.80 -8.09 -7.81
N VAL A 110 32.64 -8.37 -9.11
CA VAL A 110 32.14 -7.38 -10.08
C VAL A 110 30.75 -6.88 -9.71
N SER A 111 29.87 -7.76 -9.22
CA SER A 111 28.52 -7.37 -8.81
C SER A 111 28.50 -6.45 -7.59
N VAL A 112 29.43 -6.65 -6.63
CA VAL A 112 29.62 -5.75 -5.49
C VAL A 112 30.15 -4.40 -5.94
N VAL A 113 31.15 -4.38 -6.83
CA VAL A 113 31.66 -3.13 -7.41
C VAL A 113 30.56 -2.39 -8.18
N ALA A 114 29.75 -3.10 -8.96
CA ALA A 114 28.60 -2.53 -9.65
C ALA A 114 27.55 -1.98 -8.66
N GLY A 115 27.32 -2.65 -7.53
CA GLY A 115 26.49 -2.13 -6.44
C GLY A 115 27.04 -0.86 -5.81
N ILE A 116 28.35 -0.78 -5.57
CA ILE A 116 29.04 0.42 -5.04
C ILE A 116 28.92 1.59 -6.02
N VAL A 117 29.11 1.35 -7.32
CA VAL A 117 28.90 2.40 -8.33
C VAL A 117 27.42 2.78 -8.42
N GLY A 118 26.53 1.78 -8.36
CA GLY A 118 25.08 1.96 -8.37
C GLY A 118 24.54 2.75 -7.18
N PHE A 119 25.21 2.71 -6.02
CA PHE A 119 24.86 3.49 -4.83
C PHE A 119 24.70 4.99 -5.13
N PHE A 120 25.52 5.53 -6.03
CA PHE A 120 25.45 6.95 -6.43
C PHE A 120 24.26 7.27 -7.35
N VAL A 121 23.61 6.25 -7.92
CA VAL A 121 22.38 6.38 -8.72
C VAL A 121 21.14 6.14 -7.84
N SER A 122 21.20 5.11 -7.00
CA SER A 122 20.20 4.79 -5.98
C SER A 122 20.87 4.04 -4.83
N PRO A 123 20.69 4.47 -3.56
CA PRO A 123 21.36 3.83 -2.42
C PRO A 123 21.08 2.33 -2.29
N ILE A 124 19.88 1.88 -2.65
CA ILE A 124 19.49 0.46 -2.51
C ILE A 124 20.17 -0.45 -3.53
N MET A 125 20.74 0.09 -4.62
CA MET A 125 21.48 -0.68 -5.61
C MET A 125 22.71 -1.36 -5.01
N LEU A 126 23.27 -0.82 -3.93
CA LEU A 126 24.34 -1.46 -3.17
C LEU A 126 23.97 -2.88 -2.71
N LEU A 127 22.72 -3.08 -2.31
CA LEU A 127 22.22 -4.37 -1.82
C LEU A 127 21.53 -5.19 -2.90
N ILE A 128 20.88 -4.55 -3.88
CA ILE A 128 20.04 -5.26 -4.85
C ILE A 128 20.81 -5.67 -6.11
N VAL A 129 21.80 -4.91 -6.57
CA VAL A 129 22.58 -5.28 -7.76
C VAL A 129 23.37 -6.58 -7.56
N PRO A 130 24.08 -6.81 -6.44
CA PRO A 130 24.77 -8.08 -6.23
C PRO A 130 23.79 -9.25 -6.18
N LEU A 131 22.66 -9.09 -5.47
CA LEU A 131 21.61 -10.09 -5.36
C LEU A 131 21.00 -10.43 -6.73
N LEU A 132 20.78 -9.42 -7.58
CA LEU A 132 20.29 -9.56 -8.95
C LEU A 132 21.26 -10.37 -9.83
N VAL A 133 22.57 -10.10 -9.73
CA VAL A 133 23.58 -10.80 -10.53
C VAL A 133 23.71 -12.27 -10.10
N LEU A 134 23.74 -12.52 -8.78
CA LEU A 134 23.83 -13.88 -8.22
C LEU A 134 22.60 -14.71 -8.59
N SER A 135 21.41 -14.13 -8.42
CA SER A 135 20.14 -14.77 -8.78
C SER A 135 20.05 -15.04 -10.28
N PHE A 136 20.42 -14.08 -11.14
CA PHE A 136 20.44 -14.31 -12.60
C PHE A 136 21.31 -15.50 -12.99
N ARG A 137 22.49 -15.65 -12.39
CA ARG A 137 23.40 -16.77 -12.67
C ARG A 137 22.80 -18.13 -12.31
N LYS A 138 22.29 -18.30 -11.08
CA LYS A 138 21.67 -19.57 -10.66
C LYS A 138 20.37 -19.83 -11.42
N TYR A 139 19.61 -18.78 -11.73
CA TYR A 139 18.42 -18.85 -12.60
C TYR A 139 18.76 -19.45 -13.98
N LEU A 140 19.86 -19.02 -14.61
CA LEU A 140 20.33 -19.59 -15.88
C LEU A 140 20.68 -21.08 -15.79
N LYS A 141 21.00 -21.59 -14.59
CA LYS A 141 21.25 -23.01 -14.33
C LYS A 141 19.98 -23.80 -13.98
N GLY A 142 18.81 -23.18 -14.00
CA GLY A 142 17.56 -23.86 -13.67
C GLY A 142 17.20 -23.85 -12.18
N ASP A 143 17.70 -22.90 -11.39
CA ASP A 143 17.28 -22.74 -10.01
C ASP A 143 15.99 -21.90 -9.86
N PHE A 144 14.95 -22.49 -9.26
CA PHE A 144 13.65 -21.83 -9.09
C PHE A 144 13.69 -20.71 -8.02
N GLY A 145 14.34 -20.93 -6.88
CA GLY A 145 14.45 -19.90 -5.83
C GLY A 145 15.11 -18.62 -6.37
N SER A 146 16.16 -18.77 -7.16
CA SER A 146 16.83 -17.66 -7.84
C SER A 146 15.94 -16.95 -8.86
N MET A 147 14.98 -17.63 -9.49
CA MET A 147 13.99 -16.96 -10.35
C MET A 147 13.14 -15.97 -9.54
N LEU A 148 12.73 -16.36 -8.33
CA LEU A 148 11.93 -15.51 -7.44
C LEU A 148 12.74 -14.30 -6.95
N ILE A 149 13.97 -14.53 -6.51
CA ILE A 149 14.89 -13.46 -6.07
C ILE A 149 15.19 -12.48 -7.21
N LEU A 150 15.43 -13.01 -8.42
CA LEU A 150 15.64 -12.20 -9.62
C LEU A 150 14.41 -11.34 -9.92
N SER A 151 13.22 -11.95 -9.83
CA SER A 151 11.95 -11.26 -10.08
C SER A 151 11.74 -10.10 -9.11
N ALA A 152 11.93 -10.37 -7.80
CA ALA A 152 11.82 -9.36 -6.75
C ALA A 152 12.84 -8.23 -6.92
N SER A 153 14.10 -8.57 -7.22
CA SER A 153 15.17 -7.59 -7.43
C SER A 153 14.84 -6.63 -8.58
N LEU A 154 14.29 -7.14 -9.69
CA LEU A 154 13.89 -6.34 -10.84
C LEU A 154 12.68 -5.44 -10.53
N LEU A 155 11.69 -5.95 -9.79
CA LEU A 155 10.54 -5.15 -9.33
C LEU A 155 10.95 -4.04 -8.37
N ILE A 156 11.85 -4.32 -7.42
CA ILE A 156 12.39 -3.33 -6.48
C ILE A 156 13.13 -2.23 -7.25
N LEU A 157 14.04 -2.60 -8.15
CA LEU A 157 14.79 -1.62 -8.95
C LEU A 157 13.90 -0.83 -9.90
N ALA A 158 12.83 -1.41 -10.45
CA ALA A 158 11.89 -0.69 -11.30
C ALA A 158 11.25 0.50 -10.56
N CYS A 159 10.95 0.35 -9.27
CA CYS A 159 10.35 1.41 -8.45
C CYS A 159 11.29 2.60 -8.21
N GLU A 160 12.61 2.42 -8.38
CA GLU A 160 13.57 3.52 -8.25
C GLU A 160 13.50 4.48 -9.44
N PHE A 161 13.02 4.04 -10.60
CA PHE A 161 13.08 4.83 -11.83
C PHE A 161 11.71 5.12 -12.42
N VAL A 162 10.74 4.22 -12.22
CA VAL A 162 9.40 4.30 -12.79
C VAL A 162 8.36 4.33 -11.69
N ALA A 163 7.44 5.29 -11.79
CA ALA A 163 6.26 5.38 -10.95
C ALA A 163 5.00 5.43 -11.82
N ILE A 164 3.90 4.86 -11.35
CA ILE A 164 2.58 4.89 -11.98
C ILE A 164 1.64 5.58 -11.00
N GLU A 165 0.95 6.63 -11.46
CA GLU A 165 0.07 7.51 -10.65
C GLU A 165 0.81 8.29 -9.55
N SER A 166 1.40 7.58 -8.60
CA SER A 166 2.34 8.12 -7.62
C SER A 166 3.42 7.09 -7.30
N ARG A 167 4.59 7.60 -6.90
CA ARG A 167 5.70 6.75 -6.47
C ARG A 167 5.30 5.88 -5.27
N LEU A 168 4.55 6.45 -4.32
CA LEU A 168 3.99 5.72 -3.17
C LEU A 168 3.14 4.52 -3.60
N ASN A 169 2.22 4.70 -4.57
CA ASN A 169 1.35 3.63 -5.04
C ASN A 169 2.15 2.49 -5.72
N THR A 170 3.19 2.86 -6.46
CA THR A 170 4.06 1.91 -7.16
C THR A 170 4.87 1.08 -6.17
N PHE A 171 5.52 1.72 -5.20
CA PHE A 171 6.22 1.01 -4.14
C PHE A 171 5.30 0.09 -3.37
N PHE A 172 4.16 0.62 -2.91
CA PHE A 172 3.26 -0.15 -2.06
C PHE A 172 2.89 -1.48 -2.72
N LYS A 173 2.69 -1.48 -4.04
CA LYS A 173 2.24 -2.67 -4.77
C LYS A 173 3.39 -3.59 -5.18
N PHE A 174 4.47 -3.05 -5.72
CA PHE A 174 5.61 -3.86 -6.18
C PHE A 174 6.51 -4.33 -5.04
N TYR A 175 6.66 -3.54 -3.96
CA TYR A 175 7.39 -4.01 -2.78
C TYR A 175 6.63 -5.12 -2.06
N LEU A 176 5.29 -5.06 -1.97
CA LEU A 176 4.51 -6.17 -1.40
C LEU A 176 4.70 -7.47 -2.19
N ALA A 177 4.62 -7.39 -3.52
CA ALA A 177 4.89 -8.54 -4.37
C ALA A 177 6.33 -9.07 -4.17
N SER A 178 7.31 -8.17 -4.15
CA SER A 178 8.72 -8.52 -3.96
C SER A 178 8.97 -9.18 -2.60
N TRP A 179 8.32 -8.68 -1.54
CA TRP A 179 8.42 -9.24 -0.19
C TRP A 179 7.96 -10.70 -0.15
N VAL A 180 6.82 -11.01 -0.79
CA VAL A 180 6.32 -12.39 -0.89
C VAL A 180 7.28 -13.26 -1.70
N LEU A 181 7.78 -12.78 -2.83
CA LEU A 181 8.72 -13.52 -3.68
C LEU A 181 10.03 -13.87 -2.97
N LEU A 182 10.57 -12.94 -2.16
CA LEU A 182 11.78 -13.15 -1.36
C LEU A 182 11.54 -14.07 -0.15
N SER A 183 10.33 -14.08 0.42
CA SER A 183 10.03 -14.91 1.60
C SER A 183 10.16 -16.42 1.36
N ILE A 184 9.94 -16.89 0.13
CA ILE A 184 10.00 -18.32 -0.22
C ILE A 184 11.44 -18.86 -0.16
N PRO A 185 12.42 -18.33 -0.92
CA PRO A 185 13.82 -18.73 -0.79
C PRO A 185 14.39 -18.47 0.61
N ALA A 186 14.01 -17.37 1.25
CA ALA A 186 14.37 -17.11 2.64
C ALA A 186 13.90 -18.22 3.60
N ALA A 187 12.68 -18.75 3.42
CA ALA A 187 12.16 -19.86 4.23
C ALA A 187 12.96 -21.16 4.02
N VAL A 188 13.42 -21.44 2.79
CA VAL A 188 14.30 -22.57 2.50
C VAL A 188 15.60 -22.46 3.31
N VAL A 189 16.24 -21.29 3.28
CA VAL A 189 17.46 -21.01 4.06
C VAL A 189 17.24 -21.22 5.55
N VAL A 190 16.11 -20.75 6.09
CA VAL A 190 15.76 -20.94 7.50
C VAL A 190 15.68 -22.42 7.84
N VAL A 191 14.96 -23.22 7.04
CA VAL A 191 14.80 -24.66 7.28
C VAL A 191 16.15 -25.38 7.19
N GLU A 192 16.96 -25.08 6.18
CA GLU A 192 18.28 -25.69 5.99
C GLU A 192 19.24 -25.35 7.15
N ALA A 193 19.26 -24.08 7.58
CA ALA A 193 20.10 -23.63 8.68
C ALA A 193 19.71 -24.28 10.02
N LEU A 194 18.41 -24.50 10.26
CA LEU A 194 17.91 -25.13 11.48
C LEU A 194 18.08 -26.66 11.49
N LYS A 195 18.02 -27.31 10.33
CA LYS A 195 18.22 -28.76 10.18
C LYS A 195 19.68 -29.19 10.11
N SER A 196 20.61 -28.26 9.91
CA SER A 196 22.03 -28.57 9.83
C SER A 196 22.54 -29.17 11.16
N GLU A 197 22.71 -30.49 11.17
CA GLU A 197 23.29 -31.28 12.27
C GLU A 197 24.81 -31.38 12.14
N ASP A 198 25.50 -30.35 11.65
CA ASP A 198 26.92 -30.43 11.33
C ASP A 198 27.79 -30.72 12.57
N LYS A 199 27.97 -32.02 12.88
CA LYS A 199 28.65 -32.54 14.08
C LYS A 199 30.13 -32.20 14.10
N MET A 200 30.69 -31.75 12.98
CA MET A 200 32.13 -31.53 12.81
C MET A 200 32.56 -30.08 13.09
N ASN A 201 31.62 -29.14 13.20
CA ASN A 201 31.92 -27.73 13.46
C ASN A 201 31.13 -27.22 14.67
N LYS A 202 31.80 -27.09 15.82
CA LYS A 202 31.21 -26.75 17.14
C LYS A 202 30.45 -25.41 17.20
N MET A 203 30.43 -24.62 16.12
CA MET A 203 29.62 -23.40 15.99
C MET A 203 29.16 -23.22 14.53
N ASN A 204 27.96 -23.69 14.19
CA ASN A 204 27.31 -23.34 12.93
C ASN A 204 26.88 -21.86 12.97
N LYS A 205 27.81 -20.95 12.61
CA LYS A 205 27.60 -19.49 12.63
C LYS A 205 26.36 -19.08 11.84
N THR A 206 26.08 -19.75 10.72
CA THR A 206 24.88 -19.50 9.89
C THR A 206 23.59 -19.78 10.65
N ARG A 207 23.53 -20.89 11.40
CA ARG A 207 22.37 -21.22 12.24
C ARG A 207 22.11 -20.13 13.28
N TYR A 208 23.14 -19.69 14.00
CA TYR A 208 22.99 -18.63 15.01
C TYR A 208 22.60 -17.29 14.39
N PHE A 209 23.16 -16.96 13.22
CA PHE A 209 22.80 -15.75 12.50
C PHE A 209 21.33 -15.76 12.03
N VAL A 210 20.85 -16.89 11.49
CA VAL A 210 19.44 -17.07 11.12
C VAL A 210 18.53 -16.96 12.35
N ILE A 211 18.90 -17.60 13.48
CA ILE A 211 18.13 -17.47 14.73
C ILE A 211 18.09 -16.01 15.20
N ALA A 212 19.20 -15.29 15.12
CA ALA A 212 19.25 -13.88 15.49
C ALA A 212 18.32 -13.02 14.60
N LEU A 213 18.31 -13.26 13.28
CA LEU A 213 17.38 -12.58 12.36
C LEU A 213 15.91 -12.89 12.69
N LEU A 214 15.59 -14.15 13.03
CA LEU A 214 14.24 -14.53 13.45
C LEU A 214 13.84 -13.81 14.75
N ILE A 215 14.71 -13.79 15.77
CA ILE A 215 14.45 -13.04 17.01
C ILE A 215 14.25 -11.56 16.72
N LEU A 216 15.08 -10.97 15.85
CA LEU A 216 14.96 -9.56 15.45
C LEU A 216 13.61 -9.29 14.76
N SER A 217 13.09 -10.23 13.97
CA SER A 217 11.79 -10.11 13.31
C SER A 217 10.61 -9.95 14.29
N PHE A 218 10.75 -10.49 15.51
CA PHE A 218 9.71 -10.37 16.55
C PHE A 218 9.75 -9.04 17.31
N VAL A 219 10.82 -8.24 17.19
CA VAL A 219 10.93 -6.96 17.92
C VAL A 219 9.79 -6.01 17.56
N TYR A 220 9.48 -5.85 16.28
CA TYR A 220 8.40 -4.98 15.84
C TYR A 220 7.02 -5.41 16.37
N PRO A 221 6.52 -6.65 16.13
CA PRO A 221 5.21 -7.04 16.62
C PRO A 221 5.12 -7.05 18.16
N LEU A 222 6.19 -7.37 18.88
CA LEU A 222 6.19 -7.34 20.35
C LEU A 222 6.06 -5.92 20.92
N ILE A 223 6.60 -4.91 20.24
CA ILE A 223 6.50 -3.51 20.67
C ILE A 223 5.22 -2.85 20.14
N ALA A 224 4.96 -3.00 18.83
CA ALA A 224 3.89 -2.29 18.15
C ALA A 224 2.50 -2.81 18.53
N THR A 225 2.34 -4.12 18.77
CA THR A 225 1.02 -4.71 19.06
C THR A 225 0.44 -4.17 20.38
N PRO A 226 1.18 -4.18 21.52
CA PRO A 226 0.68 -3.56 22.74
C PRO A 226 0.42 -2.07 22.57
N MET A 227 1.34 -1.32 21.95
CA MET A 227 1.16 0.14 21.75
C MET A 227 -0.12 0.47 20.96
N LYS A 228 -0.45 -0.34 19.95
CA LYS A 228 -1.61 -0.11 19.09
C LYS A 228 -2.92 -0.65 19.68
N TYR A 229 -2.86 -1.73 20.45
CA TYR A 229 -4.05 -2.47 20.90
C TYR A 229 -4.23 -2.57 22.42
N HIS A 230 -3.45 -1.84 23.23
CA HIS A 230 -3.54 -1.87 24.71
C HIS A 230 -4.94 -1.60 25.31
N LYS A 231 -5.91 -1.14 24.52
CA LYS A 231 -7.27 -0.74 24.94
C LYS A 231 -8.37 -1.28 24.01
N ALA A 232 -8.10 -2.34 23.25
CA ALA A 232 -9.12 -2.88 22.34
C ALA A 232 -10.26 -3.57 23.13
N GLU A 233 -11.30 -2.81 23.47
CA GLU A 233 -12.57 -3.38 23.91
C GLU A 233 -13.26 -4.03 22.71
N PHE A 234 -13.34 -5.36 22.72
CA PHE A 234 -13.94 -6.11 21.62
C PHE A 234 -15.43 -5.78 21.48
N SER A 235 -15.80 -5.15 20.35
CA SER A 235 -17.18 -4.75 20.06
C SER A 235 -17.42 -4.72 18.55
N LEU A 236 -18.62 -5.12 18.13
CA LEU A 236 -19.10 -4.94 16.75
C LEU A 236 -19.89 -3.63 16.57
N ASP A 237 -20.15 -2.89 17.65
CA ASP A 237 -20.76 -1.56 17.58
C ASP A 237 -19.75 -0.56 16.99
N SER A 238 -19.87 -0.31 15.69
CA SER A 238 -19.02 0.63 14.96
C SER A 238 -19.21 2.08 15.39
N SER A 239 -20.26 2.42 16.16
CA SER A 239 -20.50 3.77 16.65
C SER A 239 -19.85 4.06 18.00
N ARG A 240 -19.20 3.07 18.62
CA ARG A 240 -18.59 3.20 19.95
C ARG A 240 -17.55 4.32 20.01
N PHE A 241 -16.69 4.42 19.00
CA PHE A 241 -15.66 5.47 18.94
C PHE A 241 -16.28 6.89 18.94
N ILE A 242 -17.48 7.07 18.39
CA ILE A 242 -18.20 8.34 18.42
C ILE A 242 -18.58 8.68 19.86
N LYS A 243 -19.07 7.72 20.64
CA LYS A 243 -19.37 7.91 22.08
C LYS A 243 -18.13 8.30 22.88
N GLU A 244 -16.99 7.67 22.58
CA GLU A 244 -15.71 7.91 23.24
C GLU A 244 -15.15 9.30 22.92
N ILE A 245 -15.28 9.76 21.67
CA ILE A 245 -14.83 11.11 21.26
C ILE A 245 -15.82 12.19 21.71
N SER A 246 -17.12 11.99 21.48
CA SER A 246 -18.20 12.92 21.83
C SER A 246 -19.55 12.21 21.96
N ILE A 247 -19.97 11.96 23.20
CA ILE A 247 -21.32 11.43 23.49
C ILE A 247 -22.43 12.35 22.94
N ASP A 248 -22.18 13.65 22.88
CA ASP A 248 -23.08 14.66 22.31
C ASP A 248 -23.30 14.46 20.80
N ASP A 249 -22.22 14.17 20.07
CA ASP A 249 -22.30 13.85 18.65
C ASP A 249 -23.05 12.54 18.42
N TYR A 250 -22.78 11.52 19.24
CA TYR A 250 -23.48 10.24 19.16
C TYR A 250 -25.00 10.43 19.31
N ASN A 251 -25.42 11.20 20.32
CA ASN A 251 -26.84 11.48 20.57
C ASN A 251 -27.50 12.26 19.42
N ALA A 252 -26.81 13.28 18.88
CA ALA A 252 -27.31 14.05 17.74
C ALA A 252 -27.40 13.20 16.45
N ILE A 253 -26.45 12.27 16.24
CA ILE A 253 -26.52 11.29 15.15
C ILE A 253 -27.71 10.35 15.35
N GLN A 254 -27.97 9.86 16.57
CA GLN A 254 -29.17 9.05 16.84
C GLN A 254 -30.46 9.85 16.56
N PHE A 255 -30.49 11.14 16.91
CA PHE A 255 -31.61 12.01 16.57
C PHE A 255 -31.81 12.13 15.05
N LEU A 256 -30.74 12.21 14.25
CA LEU A 256 -30.85 12.32 12.80
C LEU A 256 -31.19 10.99 12.10
N LYS A 257 -30.97 9.83 12.73
CA LYS A 257 -31.37 8.54 12.16
C LYS A 257 -32.87 8.51 11.85
N GLY A 258 -33.21 8.02 10.67
CA GLY A 258 -34.59 7.98 10.16
C GLY A 258 -35.08 9.31 9.58
N LYS A 259 -34.36 10.42 9.75
CA LYS A 259 -34.64 11.70 9.07
C LYS A 259 -33.84 11.75 7.77
N ARG A 260 -34.53 11.90 6.64
CA ARG A 260 -33.91 11.96 5.30
C ARG A 260 -33.64 13.41 4.91
N GLY A 261 -32.43 13.68 4.42
CA GLY A 261 -32.09 14.96 3.81
C GLY A 261 -30.59 15.11 3.63
N ILE A 262 -30.16 16.06 2.78
CA ILE A 262 -28.74 16.39 2.67
C ILE A 262 -28.31 17.10 3.95
N ILE A 263 -27.21 16.63 4.53
CA ILE A 263 -26.63 17.21 5.74
C ILE A 263 -25.35 17.97 5.40
N ILE A 264 -24.97 18.90 6.25
CA ILE A 264 -23.65 19.53 6.23
C ILE A 264 -22.92 19.11 7.50
N GLU A 265 -21.69 18.62 7.33
CA GLU A 265 -20.73 18.27 8.38
C GLU A 265 -19.33 18.77 7.96
N SER A 266 -18.32 18.63 8.83
CA SER A 266 -16.95 19.05 8.49
C SER A 266 -16.36 18.29 7.31
N ALA A 267 -15.57 18.99 6.49
CA ALA A 267 -14.98 18.49 5.25
C ALA A 267 -13.47 18.83 5.10
N GLU A 268 -12.76 19.12 6.19
CA GLU A 268 -11.35 19.56 6.11
C GLU A 268 -10.31 18.43 6.03
N GLY A 269 -10.67 17.19 6.39
CA GLY A 269 -9.70 16.10 6.52
C GLY A 269 -10.18 14.73 6.06
N CYS A 270 -9.28 13.76 6.22
CA CYS A 270 -9.46 12.35 5.93
C CYS A 270 -8.78 11.51 7.01
N TYR A 271 -9.23 10.27 7.18
CA TYR A 271 -8.72 9.37 8.22
C TYR A 271 -8.83 9.96 9.63
N SER A 272 -9.85 10.79 9.81
CA SER A 272 -10.13 11.58 11.01
C SER A 272 -11.61 11.42 11.38
N TYR A 273 -12.14 12.28 12.25
CA TYR A 273 -13.49 12.17 12.78
C TYR A 273 -14.56 12.75 11.81
N GLU A 274 -14.14 13.14 10.62
CA GLU A 274 -14.93 13.67 9.51
C GLU A 274 -15.73 12.55 8.80
N GLY A 275 -16.88 12.89 8.22
CA GLY A 275 -17.76 11.93 7.52
C GLY A 275 -18.60 11.05 8.44
N ARG A 276 -18.44 11.15 9.76
CA ARG A 276 -19.19 10.36 10.75
C ARG A 276 -20.70 10.58 10.65
N VAL A 277 -21.16 11.80 10.36
CA VAL A 277 -22.59 12.10 10.44
C VAL A 277 -23.29 11.46 9.25
N SER A 278 -22.76 11.63 8.05
CA SER A 278 -23.32 11.03 6.83
C SER A 278 -23.27 9.50 6.91
N ALA A 279 -22.12 8.93 7.30
CA ALA A 279 -21.94 7.48 7.42
C ALA A 279 -22.92 6.85 8.42
N PHE A 280 -23.14 7.45 9.60
CA PHE A 280 -23.94 6.85 10.67
C PHE A 280 -25.42 7.26 10.66
N THR A 281 -25.83 8.23 9.84
CA THR A 281 -27.24 8.60 9.64
C THR A 281 -27.82 8.09 8.32
N ALA A 282 -26.96 7.60 7.40
CA ALA A 282 -27.31 7.28 6.01
C ALA A 282 -27.86 8.47 5.21
N ASN A 283 -27.47 9.69 5.60
CA ASN A 283 -27.76 10.90 4.84
C ASN A 283 -26.55 11.33 4.00
N PRO A 284 -26.75 11.80 2.76
CA PRO A 284 -25.67 12.36 1.96
C PRO A 284 -25.18 13.69 2.53
N THR A 285 -23.89 13.98 2.35
CA THR A 285 -23.27 15.29 2.62
C THR A 285 -22.66 15.87 1.34
N LEU A 286 -22.31 17.16 1.34
CA LEU A 286 -21.65 17.80 0.19
C LEU A 286 -20.29 17.18 -0.11
N VAL A 287 -19.47 17.04 0.95
CA VAL A 287 -18.12 16.45 0.94
C VAL A 287 -17.86 15.89 2.35
N ALA A 288 -17.33 14.67 2.43
CA ALA A 288 -16.84 14.09 3.68
C ALA A 288 -15.31 13.98 3.64
N TRP A 289 -14.78 12.97 2.94
CA TRP A 289 -13.34 12.69 2.85
C TRP A 289 -12.75 13.22 1.55
N SER A 290 -12.42 14.51 1.54
CA SER A 290 -11.95 15.23 0.34
C SER A 290 -10.77 14.55 -0.38
N CYS A 291 -9.78 14.06 0.36
CA CYS A 291 -8.62 13.36 -0.22
C CYS A 291 -8.98 12.06 -0.97
N HIS A 292 -10.06 11.37 -0.59
CA HIS A 292 -10.53 10.18 -1.30
C HIS A 292 -11.40 10.58 -2.50
N GLU A 293 -12.22 11.61 -2.32
CA GLU A 293 -13.11 12.10 -3.38
C GLU A 293 -12.32 12.60 -4.59
N VAL A 294 -11.19 13.30 -4.37
CA VAL A 294 -10.31 13.78 -5.45
C VAL A 294 -9.64 12.62 -6.19
N GLN A 295 -9.24 11.56 -5.49
CA GLN A 295 -8.61 10.38 -6.10
C GLN A 295 -9.59 9.63 -7.01
N TRP A 296 -10.86 9.53 -6.62
CA TRP A 296 -11.85 8.76 -7.37
C TRP A 296 -12.50 9.55 -8.50
N ARG A 297 -12.75 10.85 -8.30
CA ARG A 297 -13.51 11.66 -9.28
C ARG A 297 -12.64 12.44 -10.25
N ALA A 298 -11.34 12.56 -9.98
CA ALA A 298 -10.41 13.36 -10.80
C ALA A 298 -10.91 14.79 -11.12
N ASN A 299 -11.73 15.37 -10.22
CA ASN A 299 -12.31 16.70 -10.37
C ASN A 299 -11.99 17.57 -9.13
N PRO A 300 -10.73 18.04 -9.01
CA PRO A 300 -10.28 18.80 -7.85
C PRO A 300 -10.96 20.16 -7.73
N GLU A 301 -11.37 20.79 -8.84
CA GLU A 301 -11.98 22.12 -8.83
C GLU A 301 -13.38 22.11 -8.20
N GLU A 302 -14.24 21.17 -8.60
CA GLU A 302 -15.57 21.00 -8.01
C GLU A 302 -15.47 20.63 -6.53
N LEU A 303 -14.52 19.77 -6.17
CA LEU A 303 -14.29 19.42 -4.77
C LEU A 303 -13.86 20.63 -3.94
N ALA A 304 -12.89 21.42 -4.43
CA ALA A 304 -12.40 22.61 -3.76
C ALA A 304 -13.51 23.65 -3.56
N LYS A 305 -14.39 23.81 -4.57
CA LYS A 305 -15.58 24.67 -4.50
C LYS A 305 -16.53 24.23 -3.38
N ARG A 306 -16.90 22.95 -3.33
CA ARG A 306 -17.81 22.44 -2.29
C ARG A 306 -17.22 22.56 -0.89
N MET A 307 -15.92 22.28 -0.74
CA MET A 307 -15.23 22.49 0.54
C MET A 307 -15.27 23.96 0.97
N ALA A 308 -15.04 24.89 0.04
CA ALA A 308 -15.12 26.32 0.32
C ALA A 308 -16.54 26.76 0.73
N GLU A 309 -17.58 26.18 0.12
CA GLU A 309 -18.97 26.42 0.47
C GLU A 309 -19.34 25.86 1.86
N VAL A 310 -18.86 24.67 2.22
CA VAL A 310 -18.98 24.13 3.59
C VAL A 310 -18.32 25.07 4.60
N ARG A 311 -17.10 25.56 4.31
CA ARG A 311 -16.45 26.58 5.16
C ARG A 311 -17.28 27.85 5.29
N ALA A 312 -17.86 28.32 4.19
CA ALA A 312 -18.69 29.52 4.19
C ALA A 312 -19.93 29.34 5.08
N ILE A 313 -20.57 28.16 5.06
CA ILE A 313 -21.70 27.85 5.95
C ILE A 313 -21.31 28.01 7.44
N TYR A 314 -20.12 27.55 7.82
CA TYR A 314 -19.67 27.61 9.23
C TYR A 314 -19.03 28.94 9.64
N LYS A 315 -18.36 29.66 8.73
CA LYS A 315 -17.55 30.85 9.05
C LYS A 315 -18.19 32.18 8.64
N SER A 316 -19.08 32.19 7.65
CA SER A 316 -19.70 33.43 7.21
C SER A 316 -20.62 34.00 8.29
N LYS A 317 -20.69 35.33 8.37
CA LYS A 317 -21.68 36.06 9.18
C LYS A 317 -22.87 36.52 8.35
N ASP A 318 -22.79 36.40 7.03
CA ASP A 318 -23.82 36.81 6.08
C ASP A 318 -24.81 35.66 5.86
N CYS A 319 -26.04 35.83 6.36
CA CYS A 319 -27.08 34.82 6.22
C CYS A 319 -27.58 34.65 4.79
N GLU A 320 -27.46 35.64 3.92
CA GLU A 320 -27.89 35.50 2.51
C GLU A 320 -26.96 34.55 1.76
N VAL A 321 -25.64 34.72 1.93
CA VAL A 321 -24.63 33.81 1.38
C VAL A 321 -24.88 32.36 1.84
N ILE A 322 -25.11 32.18 3.15
CA ILE A 322 -25.31 30.83 3.70
C ILE A 322 -26.62 30.21 3.19
N ARG A 323 -27.71 30.98 3.12
CA ARG A 323 -29.01 30.52 2.59
C ARG A 323 -28.93 30.17 1.11
N GLU A 324 -28.17 30.93 0.32
CA GLU A 324 -27.98 30.64 -1.10
C GLU A 324 -27.32 29.26 -1.30
N ILE A 325 -26.25 28.97 -0.56
CA ILE A 325 -25.55 27.68 -0.62
C ILE A 325 -26.49 26.55 -0.19
N VAL A 326 -27.16 26.70 0.95
CA VAL A 326 -28.09 25.70 1.50
C VAL A 326 -29.24 25.40 0.53
N LYS A 327 -29.78 26.44 -0.13
CA LYS A 327 -30.84 26.29 -1.15
C LYS A 327 -30.31 25.59 -2.39
N ARG A 328 -29.12 25.97 -2.88
CA ARG A 328 -28.47 25.40 -4.08
C ARG A 328 -28.31 23.89 -3.96
N TYR A 329 -27.90 23.40 -2.79
CA TYR A 329 -27.69 21.97 -2.55
C TYR A 329 -28.88 21.27 -1.88
N ASN A 330 -30.01 21.95 -1.68
CA ASN A 330 -31.17 21.40 -0.97
C ASN A 330 -30.80 20.76 0.39
N VAL A 331 -29.91 21.42 1.12
CA VAL A 331 -29.50 21.00 2.47
C VAL A 331 -30.73 21.04 3.36
N SER A 332 -30.92 20.01 4.19
CA SER A 332 -32.02 19.90 5.16
C SER A 332 -31.57 20.09 6.61
N TYR A 333 -30.32 19.72 6.92
CA TYR A 333 -29.76 19.87 8.26
C TYR A 333 -28.30 20.33 8.22
N ILE A 334 -27.90 21.11 9.22
CA ILE A 334 -26.50 21.49 9.44
C ILE A 334 -26.09 20.98 10.82
N PHE A 335 -25.03 20.17 10.87
CA PHE A 335 -24.55 19.52 12.08
C PHE A 335 -23.38 20.30 12.68
N LEU A 336 -23.52 20.85 13.87
CA LEU A 336 -22.45 21.54 14.58
C LEU A 336 -22.02 20.73 15.81
N GLY A 337 -21.06 19.83 15.64
CA GLY A 337 -20.55 18.98 16.71
C GLY A 337 -19.09 19.27 17.07
N TYR A 338 -18.44 18.28 17.67
CA TYR A 338 -17.04 18.38 18.11
C TYR A 338 -16.10 18.76 16.95
N GLN A 339 -16.20 18.05 15.81
CA GLN A 339 -15.27 18.25 14.68
C GLN A 339 -15.44 19.63 14.03
N GLU A 340 -16.69 20.05 13.81
CA GLU A 340 -16.98 21.33 13.16
C GLU A 340 -16.51 22.52 14.01
N ARG A 341 -16.61 22.40 15.35
CA ARG A 341 -16.05 23.39 16.27
C ARG A 341 -14.52 23.45 16.20
N LYS A 342 -13.87 22.29 16.11
CA LYS A 342 -12.42 22.17 16.02
C LYS A 342 -11.90 22.78 14.70
N ASP A 343 -12.55 22.48 13.59
CA ASP A 343 -12.07 22.88 12.26
C ASP A 343 -12.43 24.34 11.92
N TYR A 344 -13.59 24.80 12.38
CA TYR A 344 -14.11 26.11 11.98
C TYR A 344 -14.11 27.17 13.08
N GLY A 345 -13.91 26.80 14.35
CA GLY A 345 -13.89 27.74 15.48
C GLY A 345 -15.25 28.40 15.75
N VAL A 346 -16.35 27.79 15.30
CA VAL A 346 -17.71 28.34 15.40
C VAL A 346 -18.47 27.73 16.58
N SER A 347 -19.20 28.57 17.33
CA SER A 347 -19.94 28.12 18.52
C SER A 347 -21.44 27.91 18.33
N SER A 348 -22.03 28.62 17.37
CA SER A 348 -23.45 28.60 17.01
C SER A 348 -23.66 29.15 15.60
N LEU A 349 -24.78 28.81 14.96
CA LEU A 349 -25.19 29.36 13.67
C LEU A 349 -26.44 30.23 13.89
N ARG A 350 -26.38 31.50 13.46
CA ARG A 350 -27.46 32.48 13.70
C ARG A 350 -28.58 32.42 12.66
N CYS A 351 -28.29 31.88 11.48
CA CYS A 351 -29.16 31.98 10.31
C CYS A 351 -30.25 30.90 10.26
N PHE A 352 -30.20 29.91 11.16
CA PHE A 352 -31.05 28.72 11.13
C PHE A 352 -31.60 28.39 12.51
N LYS A 353 -32.73 27.69 12.52
CA LYS A 353 -33.40 27.25 13.74
C LYS A 353 -32.75 25.97 14.26
N GLU A 354 -32.44 25.96 15.54
CA GLU A 354 -32.04 24.75 16.26
C GLU A 354 -33.23 23.79 16.38
N VAL A 355 -33.00 22.52 16.02
CA VAL A 355 -34.00 21.43 16.15
C VAL A 355 -33.60 20.35 17.14
N TYR A 356 -32.33 20.30 17.52
CA TYR A 356 -31.83 19.38 18.54
C TYR A 356 -30.53 19.88 19.15
N ARG A 357 -30.33 19.59 20.43
CA ARG A 357 -29.08 19.84 21.16
C ARG A 357 -28.82 18.75 22.17
N SER A 358 -27.58 18.26 22.18
CA SER A 358 -26.98 17.48 23.27
C SER A 358 -25.70 18.20 23.64
N GLY A 359 -25.63 18.75 24.86
CA GLY A 359 -24.45 19.48 25.35
C GLY A 359 -23.95 20.54 24.37
N LYS A 360 -22.76 20.31 23.78
CA LYS A 360 -22.15 21.23 22.79
C LYS A 360 -22.54 20.94 21.34
N THR A 361 -23.19 19.82 21.05
CA THR A 361 -23.58 19.45 19.69
C THR A 361 -24.98 19.94 19.38
N ILE A 362 -25.12 20.63 18.25
CA ILE A 362 -26.36 21.28 17.83
C ILE A 362 -26.69 20.86 16.40
N VAL A 363 -27.95 20.51 16.15
CA VAL A 363 -28.47 20.28 14.80
C VAL A 363 -29.40 21.43 14.45
N TYR A 364 -29.13 22.08 13.32
CA TYR A 364 -29.97 23.13 12.76
C TYR A 364 -30.79 22.58 11.59
N THR A 365 -31.99 23.11 11.39
CA THR A 365 -32.77 22.89 10.17
C THR A 365 -32.74 24.10 9.26
N THR A 366 -32.79 23.84 7.97
CA THR A 366 -32.76 24.82 6.90
C THR A 366 -34.13 25.04 6.25
N ARG A 367 -35.15 24.30 6.72
CA ARG A 367 -36.54 24.39 6.25
C ARG A 367 -37.37 25.33 7.11
#